data_AF-A0A1X0QBI2-F1
#
_entry.id   AF-A0A1X0QBI2-F1
#
_cell.length_a   1.000
_cell.length_b   1.000
_cell.length_c   1.000
_cell.angle_alpha   90.00
_cell.angle_beta   90.00
_cell.angle_gamma   90.00
#
_symmetry.space_group_name_H-M   'P 1'
#
loop_
_entity.id
_entity.type
_entity.pdbx_description
1 polymer ?
#
loop_
_entity_poly.entity_id
_entity_poly.type
_entity_poly.pdbx_seq_one_letter_code
_entity_poly.pdbx_strand_id
1 'polypeptide(L)'
;MKTAYLDFSENFNEIPTRIRIFETEDKTYIFVSQYPKDMGLYNNFLKKLIEPHIKKDLFCICNLKNYDSITKISEAIVKILTNK
;
A
#
# COMPACT_ATOMS: atom_id res chain seq x y z
N MET A 1 0.09 -14.28 -15.17
CA MET A 1 0.47 -14.33 -13.73
C MET A 1 -0.81 -14.48 -12.90
N LYS A 2 -0.88 -15.37 -11.88
CA LYS A 2 -2.12 -15.58 -11.11
C LYS A 2 -2.44 -14.35 -10.24
N THR A 3 -3.73 -14.01 -10.14
CA THR A 3 -4.23 -12.97 -9.23
C THR A 3 -3.81 -13.27 -7.79
N ALA A 4 -3.28 -12.28 -7.09
CA ALA A 4 -2.87 -12.40 -5.69
C ALA A 4 -3.59 -11.35 -4.84
N TYR A 5 -4.03 -11.76 -3.65
CA TYR A 5 -4.60 -10.87 -2.64
C TYR A 5 -3.85 -11.07 -1.33
N LEU A 6 -3.41 -9.98 -0.73
CA LEU A 6 -2.80 -9.94 0.59
C LEU A 6 -3.54 -8.92 1.45
N ASP A 7 -3.90 -9.29 2.67
CA ASP A 7 -4.55 -8.43 3.66
C ASP A 7 -3.91 -8.68 5.01
N PHE A 8 -3.30 -7.63 5.56
CA PHE A 8 -2.61 -7.71 6.84
C PHE A 8 -2.70 -6.39 7.57
N SER A 9 -2.34 -6.43 8.85
CA SER A 9 -2.28 -5.25 9.70
C SER A 9 -0.99 -5.25 10.49
N GLU A 10 -0.37 -4.08 10.59
CA GLU A 10 0.87 -3.85 11.31
C GLU A 10 0.86 -2.45 11.92
N ASN A 11 1.65 -2.25 12.99
CA ASN A 11 1.76 -0.95 13.63
C ASN A 11 2.89 -0.14 13.00
N PHE A 12 2.57 1.03 12.44
CA PHE A 12 3.57 1.98 11.94
C PHE A 12 3.50 3.26 12.77
N ASN A 13 4.60 3.58 13.47
CA ASN A 13 4.67 4.66 14.47
C ASN A 13 3.55 4.54 15.52
N GLU A 14 3.38 3.35 16.09
CA GLU A 14 2.36 3.03 17.11
C GLU A 14 0.90 3.16 16.62
N ILE A 15 0.69 3.39 15.32
CA ILE A 15 -0.64 3.49 14.72
C ILE A 15 -0.97 2.16 13.99
N PRO A 16 -2.05 1.46 14.39
CA PRO A 16 -2.54 0.30 13.66
C PRO A 16 -2.86 0.67 12.21
N THR A 17 -2.20 -0.01 11.28
CA THR A 17 -2.32 0.26 9.86
C THR A 17 -2.69 -1.02 9.15
N ARG A 18 -3.82 -1.01 8.45
CA ARG A 18 -4.25 -2.11 7.58
C ARG A 18 -3.75 -1.86 6.16
N ILE A 19 -3.16 -2.89 5.56
CA ILE A 19 -2.65 -2.86 4.19
C ILE A 19 -3.31 -4.00 3.40
N ARG A 20 -3.92 -3.66 2.27
CA ARG A 20 -4.48 -4.61 1.30
C ARG A 20 -3.79 -4.42 -0.04
N ILE A 21 -3.29 -5.51 -0.61
CA ILE A 21 -2.68 -5.53 -1.93
C ILE A 21 -3.47 -6.50 -2.80
N PHE A 22 -3.99 -6.00 -3.91
CA PHE A 22 -4.65 -6.80 -4.94
C PHE A 22 -3.86 -6.66 -6.23
N GLU A 23 -3.32 -7.78 -6.70
CA GLU A 23 -2.47 -7.83 -7.89
C GLU A 23 -3.16 -8.66 -8.98
N THR A 24 -3.40 -8.04 -10.13
CA THR A 24 -3.86 -8.70 -11.36
C THR A 24 -2.67 -8.93 -12.30
N GLU A 25 -2.94 -9.40 -13.52
CA GLU A 25 -1.92 -9.56 -14.54
C GLU A 25 -1.27 -8.24 -14.95
N ASP A 26 -2.06 -7.18 -15.03
CA ASP A 26 -1.70 -5.86 -15.58
C ASP A 26 -1.62 -4.74 -14.53
N LYS A 27 -2.24 -4.92 -13.36
CA LYS A 27 -2.42 -3.88 -12.35
C LYS A 27 -2.08 -4.34 -10.94
N THR A 28 -1.66 -3.37 -10.13
CA THR A 28 -1.48 -3.51 -8.69
C THR A 28 -2.28 -2.44 -7.97
N TYR A 29 -3.17 -2.85 -7.08
CA TYR A 29 -3.97 -1.98 -6.23
C TYR A 29 -3.51 -2.11 -4.79
N ILE A 30 -3.22 -0.98 -4.16
CA ILE A 30 -2.69 -0.90 -2.81
C ILE A 30 -3.59 0.01 -1.98
N PHE A 31 -4.16 -0.53 -0.92
CA PHE A 31 -5.00 0.21 0.01
C PHE A 31 -4.31 0.22 1.37
N VAL A 32 -4.13 1.41 1.92
CA VAL A 32 -3.55 1.63 3.25
C VAL A 32 -4.53 2.43 4.09
N SER A 33 -4.86 1.96 5.30
CA SER A 33 -5.78 2.67 6.19
C SER A 33 -5.33 2.62 7.64
N GLN A 34 -5.36 3.77 8.30
CA GLN A 34 -5.16 3.97 9.75
C GLN A 34 -6.45 4.42 10.45
N TYR A 35 -7.55 4.57 9.72
CA TYR A 35 -8.85 4.96 10.27
C TYR A 35 -9.88 3.83 10.13
N PRO A 36 -10.84 3.72 11.07
CA PRO A 36 -11.88 2.69 11.04
C PRO A 36 -12.90 2.86 9.90
N LYS A 37 -12.95 4.02 9.24
CA LYS A 37 -13.80 4.26 8.06
C LYS A 37 -12.94 4.38 6.81
N ASP A 38 -13.25 3.59 5.80
CA ASP A 38 -12.61 3.61 4.49
C ASP A 38 -13.11 4.82 3.66
N MET A 39 -12.67 6.03 4.01
CA MET A 39 -12.63 7.15 3.06
C MET A 39 -11.18 7.43 2.71
N GLY A 40 -10.64 6.61 1.81
CA GLY A 40 -9.32 6.84 1.25
C GLY A 40 -9.40 7.71 0.01
N LEU A 41 -8.50 8.68 -0.11
CA LEU A 41 -8.26 9.39 -1.36
C LEU A 41 -7.11 8.72 -2.12
N TYR A 42 -7.10 8.91 -3.43
CA TYR A 42 -5.97 8.51 -4.26
C TYR A 42 -4.70 9.22 -3.77
N ASN A 43 -3.64 8.47 -3.53
CA ASN A 43 -2.41 8.99 -2.93
C ASN A 43 -1.24 8.87 -3.92
N ASN A 44 -1.03 9.96 -4.67
CA ASN A 44 0.08 10.10 -5.62
C ASN A 44 1.45 10.02 -4.95
N PHE A 45 1.57 10.43 -3.70
CA PHE A 45 2.85 10.40 -2.99
C PHE A 45 3.27 8.96 -2.70
N LEU A 46 2.37 8.17 -2.12
CA LEU A 46 2.61 6.74 -1.88
C LEU A 46 2.87 6.00 -3.19
N LYS A 47 2.11 6.33 -4.25
CA LYS A 47 2.35 5.78 -5.59
C LYS A 47 3.79 6.04 -6.05
N LYS A 48 4.27 7.28 -6.01
CA LYS A 48 5.63 7.65 -6.46
C LYS A 48 6.75 6.93 -5.70
N LEU A 49 6.53 6.56 -4.44
CA LEU A 49 7.50 5.81 -3.65
C LEU A 49 7.59 4.34 -4.07
N ILE A 50 6.49 3.75 -4.54
CA ILE A 50 6.39 2.33 -4.85
C ILE A 50 6.56 2.06 -6.36
N GLU A 51 6.12 2.99 -7.22
CA GLU A 51 6.13 2.89 -8.68
C GLU A 51 7.48 2.48 -9.28
N PRO A 52 8.65 2.96 -8.79
CA PRO A 52 9.96 2.50 -9.30
C PRO A 52 10.21 1.00 -9.14
N HIS A 53 9.46 0.33 -8.25
CA HIS A 53 9.62 -1.10 -7.92
C HIS A 53 8.55 -1.98 -8.57
N ILE A 54 7.58 -1.41 -9.29
CA ILE A 54 6.44 -2.12 -9.86
C ILE A 54 6.39 -1.88 -11.37
N LYS A 55 6.39 -2.96 -12.16
CA LYS A 55 6.30 -2.89 -13.63
C LYS A 55 4.88 -2.72 -14.17
N LYS A 56 3.88 -2.86 -13.30
CA LYS A 56 2.45 -2.83 -13.60
C LYS A 56 1.85 -1.46 -13.29
N ASP A 57 0.67 -1.20 -13.85
CA ASP A 57 -0.11 -0.02 -13.49
C ASP A 57 -0.44 -0.03 -12.00
N LEU A 58 -0.01 1.01 -11.29
CA LEU A 58 -0.12 1.09 -9.84
C LEU A 58 -1.19 2.11 -9.41
N PHE A 59 -2.09 1.65 -8.55
CA PHE A 59 -3.11 2.47 -7.89
C PHE A 59 -2.93 2.40 -6.38
N CYS A 60 -2.75 3.55 -5.73
CA CYS A 60 -2.59 3.65 -4.28
C CYS A 60 -3.72 4.49 -3.68
N ILE A 61 -4.46 3.90 -2.75
CA ILE A 61 -5.46 4.58 -1.93
C ILE A 61 -4.96 4.57 -0.50
N CYS A 62 -4.91 5.74 0.13
CA CYS A 62 -4.27 5.89 1.42
C CYS A 62 -5.11 6.77 2.33
N ASN A 63 -5.41 6.26 3.52
CA ASN A 63 -6.16 6.93 4.57
C ASN A 63 -5.34 6.94 5.85
N LEU A 64 -4.34 7.81 5.92
CA LEU A 64 -3.42 7.90 7.06
C LEU A 64 -3.87 8.96 8.06
N LYS A 65 -3.62 8.69 9.35
CA LYS A 65 -3.84 9.65 10.43
C LYS A 65 -2.85 10.81 10.38
N ASN A 66 -1.61 10.53 9.97
CA ASN A 66 -0.58 11.50 9.64
C ASN A 66 0.37 10.89 8.59
N TYR A 67 1.18 11.72 7.94
CA TYR A 67 2.10 11.26 6.90
C TYR A 67 3.44 10.73 7.44
N ASP A 68 3.66 10.76 8.75
CA ASP A 68 4.94 10.35 9.36
C ASP A 68 5.26 8.85 9.14
N SER A 69 4.22 8.04 8.92
CA SER A 69 4.36 6.60 8.67
C SER A 69 4.57 6.25 7.19
N ILE A 70 4.39 7.18 6.25
CA ILE A 70 4.26 6.85 4.82
C ILE A 70 5.51 6.21 4.22
N THR A 71 6.70 6.64 4.63
CA THR A 71 7.97 6.09 4.14
C THR A 71 8.13 4.63 4.58
N LYS A 72 7.97 4.35 5.88
CA LYS A 72 8.05 2.99 6.43
C LYS A 72 6.99 2.06 5.82
N ILE A 73 5.79 2.57 5.60
CA ILE A 73 4.72 1.83 4.91
C ILE A 73 5.14 1.48 3.49
N SER A 74 5.71 2.44 2.74
CA SER A 74 6.17 2.19 1.37
C SER A 74 7.28 1.15 1.31
N GLU A 75 8.23 1.19 2.25
CA GLU A 75 9.32 0.21 2.36
C GLU A 75 8.79 -1.20 2.64
N ALA A 76 7.83 -1.35 3.56
CA ALA A 76 7.19 -2.63 3.86
C ALA A 76 6.48 -3.21 2.63
N ILE A 77 5.74 -2.37 1.91
CA ILE A 77 5.04 -2.77 0.69
C ILE A 77 6.03 -3.17 -0.41
N VAL A 78 7.08 -2.39 -0.65
CA VAL A 78 8.13 -2.73 -1.62
C VAL A 78 8.75 -4.07 -1.27
N LYS A 79 9.13 -4.28 0.01
CA LYS A 79 9.70 -5.54 0.49
C LYS A 79 8.79 -6.74 0.21
N ILE A 80 7.48 -6.59 0.36
CA ILE A 80 6.50 -7.65 0.04
C ILE A 80 6.46 -7.93 -1.46
N LEU A 81 6.53 -6.89 -2.29
CA LEU A 81 6.38 -7.01 -3.73
C LEU A 81 7.65 -7.49 -4.43
N THR A 82 8.83 -7.23 -3.86
CA THR A 82 10.12 -7.62 -4.44
C THR A 82 10.67 -8.95 -3.92
N ASN A 83 10.22 -9.45 -2.76
CA ASN A 83 10.63 -10.75 -2.22
C ASN A 83 9.71 -11.92 -2.65
N LYS A 84 8.90 -11.73 -3.70
CA LYS A 84 8.11 -12.78 -4.34
C LYS A 84 8.94 -13.58 -5.35
#